data_AF-K1T4X2-F1
#
_entry.id   AF-K1T4X2-F1
#
_cell.length_a   1.000
_cell.length_b   1.000
_cell.length_c   1.000
_cell.angle_alpha   90.00
_cell.angle_beta   90.00
_cell.angle_gamma   90.00
#
_symmetry.space_group_name_H-M   'P 1'
#
loop_
_entity.id
_entity.type
_entity.pdbx_description
1 polymer ?
#
loop_
_entity_poly.entity_id
_entity_poly.type
_entity_poly.pdbx_seq_one_letter_code
_entity_poly.pdbx_strand_id
1 'polypeptide(L)'
;MEAITPNAEDIIGALKTLIRAIGEDPDREGLIGTPDRIMRMWKEIFRGYDPAQKPKITTFANEEGMSDIVFDCGDYYSMCEHHILPFFGRYYFAYIPSPKGRILGISKVARVVGYCAARLQLQERLARDI
;
A
#
# COMPACT_ATOMS: atom_id res chain seq x y z
N MET A 1 -0.20 -10.65 -26.93
CA MET A 1 1.18 -10.95 -26.54
C MET A 1 1.10 -11.54 -25.15
N GLU A 2 1.50 -12.80 -24.95
CA GLU A 2 1.73 -13.30 -23.59
C GLU A 2 2.83 -12.44 -22.99
N ALA A 3 2.52 -11.74 -21.90
CA ALA A 3 3.53 -10.97 -21.19
C ALA A 3 4.51 -11.97 -20.58
N ILE A 4 5.75 -11.97 -21.05
CA ILE A 4 6.84 -12.71 -20.42
C ILE A 4 6.89 -12.23 -18.97
N THR A 5 6.65 -13.16 -18.03
CA THR A 5 6.82 -12.85 -16.61
C THR A 5 8.33 -12.86 -16.34
N PRO A 6 8.95 -11.70 -16.00
CA PRO A 6 10.39 -11.64 -15.82
C PRO A 6 10.82 -12.49 -14.64
N ASN A 7 11.94 -13.21 -14.79
CA ASN A 7 12.56 -13.94 -13.69
C ASN A 7 13.40 -12.97 -12.82
N ALA A 8 14.01 -13.49 -11.75
CA ALA A 8 14.80 -12.64 -10.85
C ALA A 8 16.04 -12.02 -11.53
N GLU A 9 16.69 -12.75 -12.44
CA GLU A 9 17.86 -12.27 -13.17
C GLU A 9 17.50 -11.13 -14.13
N ASP A 10 16.36 -11.22 -14.82
CA ASP A 10 15.83 -10.16 -15.68
C ASP A 10 15.64 -8.85 -14.90
N ILE A 11 15.04 -8.95 -13.71
CA ILE A 11 14.79 -7.79 -12.84
C ILE A 11 16.11 -7.19 -12.33
N ILE A 12 17.05 -8.03 -11.88
CA ILE A 12 18.37 -7.57 -11.42
C ILE A 12 19.10 -6.86 -12.56
N GLY A 13 19.08 -7.41 -13.78
CA GLY A 13 19.67 -6.80 -14.97
C GLY A 13 19.07 -5.44 -15.27
N ALA A 14 17.75 -5.31 -15.20
CA ALA A 14 17.05 -4.04 -15.39
C ALA A 14 17.44 -3.00 -14.32
N LEU A 15 17.47 -3.38 -13.04
CA LEU A 15 17.85 -2.49 -11.95
C LEU A 15 19.30 -2.02 -12.07
N LYS A 16 20.25 -2.92 -12.40
CA LYS A 16 21.64 -2.52 -12.68
C LYS A 16 21.72 -1.55 -13.86
N THR A 17 20.90 -1.75 -14.89
CA THR A 17 20.83 -0.84 -16.05
C THR A 17 20.35 0.55 -15.64
N LEU A 18 19.32 0.64 -14.80
CA LEU A 18 18.84 1.93 -14.27
C LEU A 18 19.90 2.64 -13.43
N ILE A 19 20.65 1.90 -12.60
CA ILE A 19 21.76 2.46 -11.80
C ILE A 19 22.85 3.03 -12.71
N ARG A 20 23.24 2.30 -13.77
CA ARG A 20 24.21 2.82 -14.75
C ARG A 20 23.70 4.05 -15.49
N ALA A 21 22.41 4.09 -15.82
CA ALA A 21 21.80 5.19 -16.55
C ALA A 21 21.87 6.53 -15.79
N ILE A 22 21.93 6.51 -14.45
CA ILE A 22 22.12 7.70 -13.62
C ILE A 22 23.59 8.02 -13.31
N GLY A 23 24.54 7.30 -13.92
CA GLY A 23 25.99 7.52 -13.78
C GLY A 23 26.67 6.80 -12.62
N GLU A 24 26.01 5.82 -12.00
CA GLU A 24 26.54 5.05 -10.88
C GLU A 24 27.10 3.67 -11.30
N ASP A 25 28.03 3.14 -10.52
CA ASP A 25 28.59 1.79 -10.72
C ASP A 25 27.80 0.76 -9.88
N PRO A 26 26.98 -0.12 -10.50
CA PRO A 26 26.20 -1.11 -9.75
C PRO A 26 27.05 -2.17 -9.06
N ASP A 27 28.32 -2.32 -9.43
CA ASP A 27 29.21 -3.34 -8.88
C ASP A 27 30.10 -2.79 -7.74
N ARG A 28 29.99 -1.49 -7.40
CA ARG A 28 30.63 -0.92 -6.21
C ARG A 28 30.05 -1.49 -4.91
N GLU A 29 30.87 -1.55 -3.87
CA GLU A 29 30.54 -2.20 -2.57
C GLU A 29 29.16 -1.82 -2.02
N GLY A 30 28.80 -0.53 -2.06
CA GLY A 30 27.51 -0.05 -1.56
C GLY A 30 26.29 -0.45 -2.40
N LEU A 31 26.46 -0.76 -3.68
CA LEU A 31 25.36 -1.01 -4.63
C LEU A 31 25.19 -2.45 -5.07
N ILE A 32 26.17 -3.33 -4.84
CA ILE A 32 26.12 -4.73 -5.27
C ILE A 32 24.83 -5.46 -4.80
N GLY A 33 24.38 -5.14 -3.58
CA GLY A 33 23.13 -5.69 -3.00
C GLY A 33 21.90 -4.80 -3.19
N THR A 34 21.99 -3.67 -3.89
CA THR A 34 20.87 -2.75 -4.11
C THR A 34 19.72 -3.41 -4.87
N PRO A 35 19.94 -4.15 -5.97
CA PRO A 35 18.85 -4.80 -6.69
C PRO A 35 17.99 -5.72 -5.80
N ASP A 36 18.65 -6.56 -5.00
CA ASP A 36 17.95 -7.47 -4.08
C ASP A 36 17.18 -6.72 -2.99
N ARG A 37 17.76 -5.64 -2.45
CA ARG A 37 17.07 -4.77 -1.48
C ARG A 37 15.82 -4.15 -2.08
N ILE A 38 15.88 -3.66 -3.33
CA ILE A 38 14.74 -3.09 -4.05
C ILE A 38 13.65 -4.15 -4.25
N MET A 39 14.01 -5.36 -4.68
CA MET A 39 13.05 -6.44 -4.87
C MET A 39 12.33 -6.83 -3.57
N ARG A 40 13.05 -6.88 -2.43
CA ARG A 40 12.43 -7.12 -1.12
C ARG A 40 11.51 -5.98 -0.71
N MET A 41 11.96 -4.73 -0.90
CA MET A 41 11.14 -3.54 -0.63
C MET A 41 9.85 -3.56 -1.47
N TRP A 42 9.92 -3.89 -2.77
CA TRP A 42 8.74 -3.97 -3.64
C TRP A 42 7.72 -4.99 -3.15
N LYS A 43 8.16 -6.15 -2.64
CA LYS A 43 7.24 -7.13 -2.04
C LYS A 43 6.49 -6.55 -0.82
N GLU A 44 7.13 -5.66 -0.06
CA GLU A 44 6.53 -5.05 1.12
C GLU A 44 5.58 -3.89 0.77
N ILE A 45 6.04 -2.95 -0.06
CA ILE A 45 5.31 -1.72 -0.38
C ILE A 45 4.22 -1.94 -1.42
N PHE A 46 4.27 -3.03 -2.18
CA PHE A 46 3.25 -3.43 -3.16
C PHE A 46 2.44 -4.66 -2.71
N ARG A 47 2.48 -5.01 -1.42
CA ARG A 47 1.70 -6.14 -0.86
C ARG A 47 0.20 -6.00 -1.07
N GLY A 48 -0.31 -4.79 -1.30
CA GLY A 48 -1.72 -4.54 -1.55
C GLY A 48 -2.26 -5.17 -2.83
N TYR A 49 -1.40 -5.61 -3.75
CA TYR A 49 -1.84 -6.37 -4.92
C TYR A 49 -2.17 -7.84 -4.62
N ASP A 50 -1.66 -8.40 -3.51
CA ASP A 50 -1.94 -9.78 -3.10
C ASP A 50 -3.30 -9.86 -2.39
N PRO A 51 -4.33 -10.50 -2.98
CA PRO A 51 -5.63 -10.64 -2.34
C PRO A 51 -5.58 -11.38 -1.00
N ALA A 52 -4.58 -12.23 -0.77
CA ALA A 52 -4.40 -12.94 0.49
C ALA A 52 -4.00 -12.00 1.64
N GLN A 53 -3.44 -10.82 1.33
CA GLN A 53 -3.11 -9.77 2.31
C GLN A 53 -4.31 -8.89 2.67
N LYS A 54 -5.47 -9.08 2.02
CA LYS A 54 -6.66 -8.25 2.26
C LYS A 54 -7.12 -8.37 3.72
N PRO A 55 -7.23 -7.25 4.48
CA PRO A 55 -7.64 -7.29 5.88
C PRO A 55 -9.06 -7.85 6.05
N LYS A 56 -9.23 -8.76 7.01
CA LYS A 56 -10.57 -9.18 7.45
C LYS A 56 -11.22 -8.07 8.28
N ILE A 57 -12.32 -7.54 7.76
CA ILE A 57 -13.15 -6.57 8.47
C ILE A 57 -13.91 -7.27 9.60
N THR A 58 -13.93 -6.65 10.77
CA THR A 58 -14.72 -7.09 11.92
C THR A 58 -15.73 -6.02 12.26
N THR A 59 -16.99 -6.42 12.46
CA THR A 59 -18.08 -5.53 12.86
C THR A 59 -18.84 -6.13 14.03
N PHE A 60 -19.44 -5.28 14.86
CA PHE A 60 -20.25 -5.66 16.02
C PHE A 60 -21.66 -5.07 15.92
N ALA A 61 -22.63 -5.66 16.61
CA ALA A 61 -24.00 -5.16 16.61
C ALA A 61 -24.06 -3.78 17.30
N ASN A 62 -24.87 -2.86 16.78
CA ASN A 62 -25.12 -1.56 17.41
C ASN A 62 -26.26 -1.69 18.43
N GLU A 63 -26.05 -2.40 19.53
CA GLU A 63 -27.11 -2.73 20.50
C GLU A 63 -27.67 -1.48 21.21
N GLU A 64 -26.82 -0.48 21.42
CA GLU A 64 -27.20 0.79 22.07
C GLU A 64 -27.81 1.81 21.10
N GLY A 65 -27.90 1.48 19.81
CA GLY A 65 -28.46 2.39 18.80
C GLY A 65 -27.64 3.66 18.59
N MET A 66 -26.32 3.60 18.79
CA MET A 66 -25.40 4.71 18.63
C MET A 66 -25.60 5.38 17.25
N SER A 67 -25.80 6.69 17.25
CA SER A 67 -25.94 7.51 16.04
C SER A 67 -24.92 8.65 15.97
N ASP A 68 -23.92 8.63 16.86
CA ASP A 68 -22.80 9.56 16.85
C ASP A 68 -21.73 9.15 15.83
N ILE A 69 -20.87 10.12 15.49
CA ILE A 69 -19.75 9.89 14.56
C ILE A 69 -18.75 8.93 15.18
N VAL A 70 -18.43 7.86 14.44
CA VAL A 70 -17.24 7.05 14.69
C VAL A 70 -16.10 7.62 13.88
N PHE A 71 -14.98 7.91 14.54
CA PHE A 71 -13.84 8.59 13.93
C PHE A 71 -12.52 7.86 14.23
N ASP A 72 -11.65 7.81 13.23
CA ASP A 72 -10.27 7.34 13.34
C ASP A 72 -9.36 8.22 12.47
N CYS A 73 -8.10 8.38 12.87
CA CYS A 73 -7.10 9.03 12.04
C CYS A 73 -5.73 8.39 12.24
N GLY A 74 -4.91 8.43 11.21
CA GLY A 74 -3.58 7.85 11.24
C GLY A 74 -2.79 8.20 10.00
N ASP A 75 -1.56 7.73 9.94
CA ASP A 75 -0.67 8.02 8.83
C ASP A 75 -0.76 6.92 7.76
N TYR A 76 -0.50 7.29 6.51
CA TYR A 76 -0.40 6.36 5.39
C TYR A 76 0.80 6.69 4.50
N TYR A 77 1.29 5.67 3.82
CA TYR A 77 2.40 5.74 2.86
C TYR A 77 2.00 4.98 1.60
N SER A 78 2.25 5.55 0.44
CA SER A 78 1.92 4.97 -0.86
C SER A 78 2.92 5.41 -1.92
N MET A 79 2.78 4.89 -3.14
CA MET A 79 3.67 5.19 -4.26
C MET A 79 2.87 5.77 -5.42
N CYS A 80 3.25 6.95 -5.92
CA CYS A 80 2.57 7.60 -7.04
C CYS A 80 2.79 6.80 -8.31
N GLU A 81 1.71 6.45 -9.02
CA GLU A 81 1.80 5.62 -10.23
C GLU A 81 2.52 6.30 -11.40
N HIS A 82 2.55 7.64 -11.44
CA HIS A 82 3.19 8.39 -12.52
C HIS A 82 4.72 8.41 -12.46
N HIS A 83 5.28 8.35 -11.25
CA HIS A 83 6.71 8.58 -11.03
C HIS A 83 7.37 7.47 -10.19
N ILE A 84 6.57 6.57 -9.60
CA ILE A 84 7.04 5.55 -8.67
C ILE A 84 7.82 6.20 -7.50
N LEU A 85 7.33 7.36 -7.05
CA LEU A 85 7.85 8.09 -5.90
C LEU A 85 6.89 8.02 -4.72
N PRO A 86 7.39 7.96 -3.48
CA PRO A 86 6.53 7.95 -2.31
C PRO A 86 5.67 9.21 -2.23
N PHE A 87 4.41 9.03 -1.87
CA PHE A 87 3.59 10.08 -1.29
C PHE A 87 2.99 9.55 0.00
N PHE A 88 2.90 10.41 1.00
CA PHE A 88 2.47 10.03 2.34
C PHE A 88 1.72 11.19 2.97
N GLY A 89 0.93 10.87 3.99
CA GLY A 89 0.11 11.86 4.65
C GLY A 89 -0.71 11.23 5.77
N ARG A 90 -1.80 11.91 6.11
CA ARG A 90 -2.71 11.51 7.17
C ARG A 90 -4.08 11.20 6.59
N TYR A 91 -4.67 10.10 7.00
CA TYR A 91 -6.06 9.80 6.71
C TYR A 91 -6.94 10.24 7.87
N TYR A 92 -8.17 10.63 7.53
CA TYR A 92 -9.23 10.94 8.47
C TYR A 92 -10.44 10.13 8.03
N PHE A 93 -10.84 9.17 8.86
CA PHE A 93 -11.96 8.29 8.58
C PHE A 93 -13.10 8.62 9.53
N ALA A 94 -14.29 8.82 8.97
CA ALA A 94 -15.49 9.09 9.75
C ALA A 94 -16.69 8.42 9.09
N TYR A 95 -17.57 7.86 9.90
CA TYR A 95 -18.90 7.45 9.45
C TYR A 95 -19.90 7.50 10.61
N ILE A 96 -21.18 7.55 10.28
CA ILE A 96 -22.27 7.45 11.25
C ILE A 96 -22.89 6.05 11.11
N PRO A 97 -22.87 5.21 12.15
CA PRO A 97 -23.52 3.91 12.10
C PRO A 97 -25.04 4.06 12.06
N SER A 98 -25.71 3.13 11.38
CA SER A 98 -27.16 3.03 11.48
C SER A 98 -27.56 2.61 12.90
N PRO A 99 -28.62 3.19 13.49
CA PRO A 99 -29.11 2.80 14.82
C PRO A 99 -29.54 1.33 14.90
N LYS A 100 -29.90 0.71 13.78
CA LYS A 100 -30.23 -0.73 13.69
C LYS A 100 -29.13 -1.53 12.97
N GLY A 101 -27.95 -0.94 12.82
CA GLY A 101 -26.86 -1.45 12.00
C GLY A 101 -25.76 -2.15 12.79
N ARG A 102 -24.57 -2.11 12.22
CA ARG A 102 -23.35 -2.65 12.81
C ARG A 102 -22.29 -1.55 12.88
N ILE A 103 -21.40 -1.66 13.85
CA ILE A 103 -20.28 -0.76 14.04
C ILE A 103 -19.01 -1.47 13.58
N LEU A 104 -18.14 -0.74 12.87
CA LEU A 104 -16.84 -1.19 12.40
C LEU A 104 -15.84 -1.22 13.57
N GLY A 105 -15.07 -2.29 13.69
CA GLY A 105 -13.93 -2.31 14.59
C GLY A 105 -12.89 -1.27 14.16
N ILE A 106 -12.72 -0.21 14.95
CA ILE A 106 -11.82 0.92 14.63
C ILE A 106 -10.39 0.44 14.32
N SER A 107 -9.90 -0.59 15.02
CA SER A 107 -8.58 -1.20 14.76
C SER A 107 -8.39 -1.79 13.35
N LYS A 108 -9.45 -1.87 12.53
CA LYS A 108 -9.40 -2.34 11.14
C LYS A 108 -9.20 -1.21 10.13
N VAL A 109 -9.53 0.04 10.47
CA VAL A 109 -9.42 1.19 9.56
C VAL A 109 -7.98 1.33 9.05
N ALA A 110 -7.01 1.49 9.96
CA ALA A 110 -5.59 1.57 9.61
C ALA A 110 -5.10 0.40 8.74
N ARG A 111 -5.65 -0.81 8.95
CA ARG A 111 -5.27 -2.00 8.16
C ARG A 111 -5.79 -1.91 6.73
N VAL A 112 -7.03 -1.46 6.55
CA VAL A 112 -7.63 -1.24 5.22
C VAL A 112 -6.88 -0.16 4.49
N VAL A 113 -6.65 0.99 5.13
CA VAL A 113 -5.87 2.10 4.57
C VAL A 113 -4.50 1.60 4.13
N GLY A 114 -3.77 0.91 5.00
CA GLY A 114 -2.45 0.36 4.68
C GLY A 114 -2.46 -0.67 3.55
N TYR A 115 -3.51 -1.48 3.43
CA TYR A 115 -3.65 -2.44 2.32
C TYR A 115 -3.94 -1.75 0.99
N CYS A 116 -4.86 -0.77 0.97
CA CYS A 116 -5.20 -0.01 -0.24
C CYS A 116 -4.03 0.89 -0.68
N ALA A 117 -3.28 1.46 0.27
CA ALA A 117 -2.13 2.33 0.02
C ALA A 117 -0.89 1.57 -0.49
N ALA A 118 -0.76 0.27 -0.20
CA ALA A 118 0.38 -0.56 -0.60
C ALA A 118 0.32 -1.00 -2.08
N ARG A 119 0.16 -0.03 -2.99
CA ARG A 119 0.05 -0.17 -4.46
C ARG A 119 0.65 1.07 -5.13
N LEU A 120 0.82 1.01 -6.45
CA LEU A 120 0.88 2.25 -7.24
C LEU A 120 -0.51 2.90 -7.23
N GLN A 121 -0.57 4.17 -6.86
CA GLN A 121 -1.82 4.86 -6.56
C GLN A 121 -1.87 6.29 -7.09
N LEU A 122 -3.12 6.76 -7.16
CA LEU A 122 -3.51 8.17 -7.11
C LEU A 122 -4.19 8.43 -5.78
N GLN A 123 -4.04 9.62 -5.20
CA GLN A 123 -4.64 9.95 -3.91
C GLN A 123 -6.18 9.83 -3.97
N GLU A 124 -6.79 10.24 -5.07
CA GLU A 124 -8.23 10.20 -5.31
C GLU A 124 -8.75 8.76 -5.42
N ARG A 125 -7.95 7.86 -6.01
CA ARG A 125 -8.29 6.43 -6.10
C ARG A 125 -8.13 5.76 -4.74
N LEU A 126 -7.03 6.04 -4.04
CA LEU A 126 -6.80 5.56 -2.70
C LEU A 126 -7.97 5.92 -1.77
N ALA A 127 -8.41 7.18 -1.78
CA ALA A 127 -9.55 7.62 -0.98
C ALA A 127 -10.87 6.93 -1.35
N ARG A 128 -11.07 6.55 -2.62
CA ARG A 128 -12.26 5.81 -3.09
C ARG A 128 -12.22 4.33 -2.72
N ASP A 129 -11.03 3.74 -2.72
CA ASP A 129 -10.83 2.31 -2.43
C ASP A 129 -10.97 1.98 -0.93
N ILE A 130 -10.77 2.98 -0.06
CA ILE A 130 -10.93 2.90 1.42
C ILE A 130 -12.40 3.01 1.80
#